data_AF-A0A359FXS1-F1
#
_entry.id   AF-A0A359FXS1-F1
#
_cell.length_a   1.000
_cell.length_b   1.000
_cell.length_c   1.000
_cell.angle_alpha   90.00
_cell.angle_beta   90.00
_cell.angle_gamma   90.00
#
_symmetry.space_group_name_H-M   'P 1'
#
loop_
_entity.id
_entity.type
_entity.pdbx_description
1 polymer ?
#
loop_
_entity_poly.entity_id
_entity_poly.type
_entity_poly.pdbx_seq_one_letter_code
_entity_poly.pdbx_strand_id
1 'polypeptide(L)'
;GEQAIGKTVRFNKIPFIIIGVLEEKGTNTFGQDQDNIVLAPYTTVQKRILAINYLQNIYVSAINESASEMAVAEVESILRSNPRLVSEGQDQFQVRSQQELISMFSSTSQMLTVLLAA
;
A
#
# COMPACT_ATOMS: atom_id res chain seq x y z
N GLY A 1 22.06 -21.40 5.54
CA GLY A 1 20.68 -21.51 6.04
C GLY A 1 19.92 -22.44 5.11
N GLU A 2 19.07 -23.31 5.64
CA GLU A 2 18.22 -24.16 4.79
C GLU A 2 17.43 -23.31 3.80
N GLN A 3 17.31 -23.80 2.56
CA GLN A 3 16.49 -23.15 1.55
C GLN A 3 15.03 -23.12 2.04
N ALA A 4 14.49 -21.92 2.22
CA ALA A 4 13.10 -21.72 2.67
C ALA A 4 12.09 -22.11 1.58
N ILE A 5 12.50 -22.06 0.31
CA ILE A 5 11.68 -22.39 -0.85
C ILE A 5 11.23 -23.86 -0.77
N GLY A 6 9.95 -24.11 -1.06
CA GLY A 6 9.32 -25.43 -1.00
C GLY A 6 8.82 -25.83 0.39
N LYS A 7 9.23 -25.12 1.45
CA LYS A 7 8.73 -25.38 2.81
C LYS A 7 7.31 -24.83 2.98
N THR A 8 6.57 -25.43 3.91
CA THR A 8 5.23 -24.98 4.29
C THR A 8 5.29 -24.09 5.53
N VAL A 9 4.74 -22.88 5.42
CA VAL A 9 4.45 -21.99 6.54
C VAL A 9 2.94 -21.96 6.77
N ARG A 10 2.50 -21.69 8.00
CA ARG A 10 1.07 -21.59 8.32
C ARG A 10 0.74 -20.17 8.76
N PHE A 11 -0.29 -19.60 8.13
CA PHE A 11 -0.98 -18.45 8.66
C PHE A 11 -2.21 -18.96 9.43
N ASN A 12 -2.18 -18.89 10.76
CA ASN A 12 -3.13 -19.60 11.62
C ASN A 12 -3.21 -21.11 11.26
N LYS A 13 -4.35 -21.56 10.72
CA LYS A 13 -4.57 -22.96 10.30
C LYS A 13 -4.38 -23.17 8.80
N ILE A 14 -4.06 -22.13 8.04
CA ILE A 14 -4.01 -22.15 6.58
C ILE A 14 -2.56 -22.38 6.13
N PRO A 15 -2.25 -23.50 5.46
CA PRO A 15 -0.90 -23.76 4.96
C PRO A 15 -0.62 -22.96 3.67
N PHE A 16 0.60 -22.45 3.57
CA PHE A 16 1.17 -21.79 2.40
C PHE A 16 2.52 -22.42 2.07
N ILE A 17 2.81 -22.60 0.78
CA ILE A 17 4.12 -23.05 0.31
C ILE A 17 4.94 -21.81 -0.07
N ILE A 18 6.17 -21.76 0.42
CA ILE A 18 7.11 -20.69 0.08
C ILE A 18 7.61 -20.93 -1.34
N ILE A 19 7.29 -20.01 -2.27
CA ILE A 19 7.71 -20.09 -3.68
C ILE A 19 8.92 -19.21 -4.01
N GLY A 20 9.33 -18.35 -3.09
CA GLY A 20 10.43 -17.41 -3.25
C GLY A 20 10.73 -16.69 -1.95
N VAL A 21 11.89 -16.03 -1.91
CA VAL A 21 12.33 -15.18 -0.81
C VAL A 21 12.69 -13.83 -1.43
N LEU A 22 12.26 -12.74 -0.79
CA LEU A 22 12.59 -11.38 -1.22
C LEU A 22 14.07 -11.08 -0.90
N GLU A 23 14.67 -10.22 -1.71
CA GLU A 23 15.97 -9.63 -1.37
C GLU A 23 15.79 -8.64 -0.21
N GLU A 24 16.82 -8.52 0.63
CA GLU A 24 16.85 -7.58 1.74
C GLU A 24 16.78 -6.13 1.21
N LYS A 25 15.91 -5.34 1.82
CA LYS A 25 15.68 -3.93 1.47
C LYS A 25 15.90 -3.00 2.66
N GLY A 26 15.77 -3.48 3.89
CA GLY A 26 15.91 -2.69 5.10
C GLY A 26 14.68 -1.82 5.39
N THR A 27 14.90 -0.69 6.05
CA THR A 27 13.84 0.22 6.49
C THR A 27 13.57 1.31 5.45
N ASN A 28 12.31 1.58 5.11
CA ASN A 28 11.97 2.66 4.18
C ASN A 28 12.09 4.06 4.84
N THR A 29 11.93 5.12 4.04
CA THR A 29 11.98 6.54 4.48
C THR A 29 11.00 6.88 5.61
N PHE A 30 9.95 6.08 5.80
CA PHE A 30 8.94 6.25 6.84
C PHE A 30 9.19 5.36 8.07
N GLY A 31 10.37 4.74 8.19
CA GLY A 31 10.71 3.91 9.35
C GLY A 31 10.06 2.52 9.34
N GLN A 32 9.44 2.10 8.23
CA GLN A 32 8.81 0.79 8.13
C GLN A 32 9.82 -0.25 7.65
N ASP A 33 9.95 -1.32 8.43
CA ASP A 33 10.75 -2.51 8.09
C ASP A 33 10.15 -3.21 6.86
N GLN A 34 10.94 -3.34 5.80
CA GLN A 34 10.54 -4.00 4.55
C GLN A 34 11.00 -5.46 4.48
N ASP A 35 11.72 -5.95 5.47
CA ASP A 35 12.30 -7.29 5.51
C ASP A 35 11.41 -8.28 6.29
N ASN A 36 10.50 -7.76 7.11
CA ASN A 36 9.53 -8.55 7.87
C ASN A 36 8.13 -8.58 7.23
N ILE A 37 8.06 -8.88 5.92
CA ILE A 37 6.80 -8.97 5.16
C ILE A 37 6.60 -10.32 4.48
N VAL A 38 5.33 -10.73 4.32
CA VAL A 38 4.94 -11.93 3.57
C VAL A 38 3.97 -11.54 2.46
N LEU A 39 4.28 -11.92 1.22
CA LEU A 39 3.43 -11.68 0.06
C LEU A 39 2.73 -12.97 -0.38
N ALA A 40 1.44 -12.86 -0.66
CA ALA A 40 0.62 -13.94 -1.21
C ALA A 40 -0.38 -13.36 -2.22
N PRO A 41 -0.91 -14.18 -3.15
CA PRO A 41 -1.90 -13.70 -4.12
C PRO A 41 -3.10 -13.06 -3.43
N TYR A 42 -3.50 -11.86 -3.88
CA TYR A 42 -4.58 -11.09 -3.24
C TYR A 42 -5.89 -11.88 -3.15
N THR A 43 -6.20 -12.69 -4.17
CA THR A 43 -7.39 -13.54 -4.21
C THR A 43 -7.40 -14.59 -3.10
N THR A 44 -6.24 -15.15 -2.76
CA THR A 44 -6.08 -16.12 -1.67
C THR A 44 -6.26 -15.43 -0.32
N VAL A 45 -5.65 -14.26 -0.14
CA VAL A 45 -5.75 -13.48 1.11
C VAL A 45 -7.20 -13.04 1.35
N GLN A 46 -7.86 -12.47 0.33
CA GLN A 46 -9.26 -12.04 0.41
C GLN A 46 -10.19 -13.19 0.79
N LYS A 47 -10.09 -14.34 0.11
CA LYS A 47 -11.04 -15.44 0.30
C LYS A 47 -10.75 -16.29 1.54
N ARG A 48 -9.48 -16.60 1.82
CA ARG A 48 -9.11 -17.56 2.87
C ARG A 48 -8.72 -16.91 4.19
N ILE A 49 -8.22 -15.67 4.18
CA ILE A 49 -7.71 -15.00 5.39
C ILE A 49 -8.69 -13.94 5.87
N LEU A 50 -9.03 -12.96 5.03
CA LEU A 50 -9.77 -11.77 5.46
C LEU A 50 -11.29 -11.91 5.31
N ALA A 51 -11.76 -12.84 4.48
CA ALA A 51 -13.17 -12.98 4.11
C ALA A 51 -13.80 -11.68 3.57
N ILE A 52 -13.05 -10.93 2.77
CA ILE A 52 -13.50 -9.68 2.13
C ILE A 52 -13.56 -9.82 0.61
N ASN A 53 -14.31 -8.92 -0.04
CA ASN A 53 -14.45 -8.86 -1.50
C ASN A 53 -14.04 -7.50 -2.10
N TYR A 54 -13.35 -6.65 -1.32
CA TYR A 54 -12.87 -5.33 -1.73
C TYR A 54 -11.35 -5.23 -1.57
N LEU A 55 -10.74 -4.28 -2.28
CA LEU A 55 -9.31 -3.97 -2.17
C LEU A 55 -9.14 -2.82 -1.18
N GLN A 56 -8.16 -2.93 -0.28
CA GLN A 56 -7.85 -1.89 0.70
C GLN A 56 -6.97 -0.79 0.10
N ASN A 57 -5.99 -1.17 -0.73
CA ASN A 57 -5.06 -0.25 -1.37
C ASN A 57 -4.78 -0.75 -2.80
N ILE A 58 -4.58 0.19 -3.72
CA ILE A 58 -4.14 -0.07 -5.09
C ILE A 58 -2.94 0.84 -5.36
N TYR A 59 -1.81 0.23 -5.71
CA TYR A 59 -0.64 0.99 -6.16
C TYR A 59 -0.69 1.12 -7.68
N VAL A 60 -0.63 2.36 -8.15
CA VAL A 60 -0.66 2.70 -9.58
C VAL A 60 0.68 3.33 -9.95
N SER A 61 1.22 2.93 -11.10
CA SER A 61 2.45 3.49 -11.63
C SER A 61 2.12 4.49 -12.75
N ALA A 62 2.54 5.74 -12.56
CA ALA A 62 2.49 6.73 -13.63
C ALA A 62 3.59 6.44 -14.67
N ILE A 63 3.37 6.87 -15.91
CA ILE A 63 4.33 6.68 -17.01
C ILE A 63 5.66 7.39 -16.72
N ASN A 64 5.60 8.55 -16.07
CA ASN A 64 6.75 9.33 -15.61
C ASN A 64 6.31 10.30 -14.49
N GLU A 65 7.27 11.00 -13.90
CA GLU A 65 7.05 11.95 -12.82
C GLU A 65 6.11 13.11 -13.22
N SER A 66 6.33 13.71 -14.40
CA SER A 66 5.50 14.83 -14.88
C SER A 66 4.04 14.45 -15.15
N ALA A 67 3.75 13.17 -15.34
CA ALA A 67 2.40 12.66 -15.54
C ALA A 67 1.68 12.29 -14.23
N SER A 68 2.34 12.40 -13.07
CA SER A 68 1.79 11.99 -11.78
C SER A 68 0.46 12.68 -11.44
N GLU A 69 0.39 14.00 -11.59
CA GLU A 69 -0.84 14.77 -11.29
C GLU A 69 -1.99 14.40 -12.23
N MET A 70 -1.70 14.25 -13.54
CA MET A 70 -2.68 13.79 -14.51
C MET A 70 -3.17 12.38 -14.21
N ALA A 71 -2.27 11.48 -13.82
CA ALA A 71 -2.61 10.11 -13.45
C ALA A 71 -3.53 10.07 -12.22
N VAL A 72 -3.28 10.93 -11.21
CA VAL A 72 -4.18 11.07 -10.05
C VAL A 72 -5.58 11.48 -10.51
N ALA A 73 -5.70 12.54 -11.31
CA ALA A 73 -6.99 13.03 -11.80
C ALA A 73 -7.74 11.99 -12.66
N GLU A 74 -7.02 11.24 -13.50
CA GLU A 74 -7.60 10.17 -14.32
C GLU A 74 -8.10 9.02 -13.46
N VAL A 75 -7.31 8.57 -12.48
CA VAL A 75 -7.72 7.53 -11.54
C VAL A 75 -8.94 7.96 -10.73
N GLU A 76 -8.98 9.20 -10.24
CA GLU A 76 -10.16 9.74 -9.54
C GLU A 76 -11.40 9.72 -10.43
N SER A 77 -11.28 10.17 -11.68
CA SER A 77 -12.39 10.17 -12.65
C SER A 77 -12.93 8.75 -12.89
N ILE A 78 -12.03 7.77 -13.08
CA ILE A 78 -12.39 6.37 -13.27
C ILE A 78 -13.10 5.83 -12.01
N LEU A 79 -12.59 6.10 -10.81
CA LEU A 79 -13.18 5.61 -9.56
C LEU A 79 -14.53 6.26 -9.27
N ARG A 80 -14.70 7.56 -9.56
CA ARG A 80 -16.00 8.26 -9.42
C ARG A 80 -17.09 7.69 -10.33
N SER A 81 -16.71 7.11 -11.48
CA SER A 81 -17.68 6.48 -12.38
C SER A 81 -18.34 5.23 -11.79
N ASN A 82 -17.77 4.66 -10.71
CA ASN A 82 -18.32 3.51 -10.01
C ASN A 82 -19.31 3.95 -8.91
N PRO A 83 -20.62 3.68 -9.05
CA PRO A 83 -21.62 4.11 -8.07
C PRO A 83 -21.43 3.52 -6.67
N ARG A 84 -20.67 2.44 -6.51
CA ARG A 84 -20.36 1.87 -5.19
C ARG A 84 -19.30 2.66 -4.41
N LEU A 85 -18.55 3.51 -5.11
CA LEU A 85 -17.47 4.31 -4.54
C LEU A 85 -17.89 5.76 -4.29
N VAL A 86 -19.14 6.09 -4.57
CA VAL A 86 -19.73 7.40 -4.34
C VAL A 86 -21.00 7.23 -3.52
N SER A 87 -21.06 7.84 -2.33
CA SER A 87 -22.23 7.79 -1.45
C SER A 87 -22.58 9.20 -1.02
N GLU A 88 -23.85 9.60 -1.17
CA GLU A 88 -24.33 10.94 -0.82
C GLU A 88 -23.53 12.09 -1.47
N GLY A 89 -22.99 11.84 -2.66
CA GLY A 89 -22.14 12.82 -3.38
C GLY A 89 -20.71 12.95 -2.83
N GLN A 90 -20.30 12.06 -1.92
CA GLN A 90 -18.94 12.01 -1.38
C GLN A 90 -18.18 10.76 -1.85
N ASP A 91 -16.89 10.95 -2.16
CA ASP A 91 -15.97 9.89 -2.56
C ASP A 91 -15.65 8.99 -1.36
N GLN A 92 -15.84 7.68 -1.52
CA GLN A 92 -15.50 6.64 -0.53
C GLN A 92 -14.09 6.05 -0.77
N PHE A 93 -13.25 6.79 -1.49
CA PHE A 93 -11.89 6.42 -1.83
C PHE A 93 -11.00 7.65 -1.74
N GLN A 94 -9.69 7.43 -1.72
CA GLN A 94 -8.73 8.50 -1.81
C GLN A 94 -7.59 8.09 -2.74
N VAL A 95 -7.19 9.03 -3.59
CA VAL A 95 -5.99 8.90 -4.43
C VAL A 95 -4.95 9.84 -3.85
N ARG A 96 -3.74 9.35 -3.61
CA ARG A 96 -2.62 10.15 -3.12
C ARG A 96 -1.39 9.88 -3.95
N SER A 97 -0.62 10.92 -4.23
CA SER A 97 0.70 10.78 -4.84
C SER A 97 1.79 10.60 -3.78
N GLN A 98 2.95 10.05 -4.16
CA GLN A 98 4.10 9.97 -3.26
C GLN A 98 4.59 11.37 -2.85
N GLN A 99 4.54 12.35 -3.76
CA GLN A 99 4.93 13.73 -3.50
C GLN A 99 4.06 14.38 -2.41
N GLU A 100 2.76 14.12 -2.44
CA GLU A 100 1.82 14.59 -1.42
C GLU A 100 2.13 13.99 -0.03
N LEU A 101 2.45 12.69 0.02
CA LEU A 101 2.84 12.05 1.28
C LEU A 101 4.13 12.66 1.85
N ILE A 102 5.11 12.94 0.99
CA ILE A 102 6.39 13.56 1.38
C ILE A 102 6.15 14.98 1.90
N SER A 103 5.30 15.78 1.23
CA SER A 103 5.03 17.16 1.65
C SER A 103 4.29 17.21 2.99
N MET A 104 3.30 16.33 3.21
CA MET A 104 2.59 16.19 4.48
C MET A 104 3.53 15.82 5.63
N PHE A 105 4.45 14.88 5.41
CA PHE A 105 5.45 14.50 6.40
C PHE A 105 6.38 15.67 6.73
N SER A 106 6.94 16.33 5.71
CA SER A 106 7.82 17.49 5.88
C SER A 106 7.14 18.62 6.66
N SER A 107 5.89 18.93 6.34
CA SER A 107 5.11 19.97 7.04
C SER A 107 4.90 19.63 8.51
N THR A 108 4.56 18.37 8.81
CA THR A 108 4.37 17.90 10.20
C THR A 108 5.68 17.92 10.98
N SER A 109 6.78 17.43 10.38
CA SER A 109 8.11 17.48 11.00
C SER A 109 8.53 18.90 11.32
N GLN A 110 8.33 19.85 10.38
CA GLN A 110 8.68 21.25 10.60
C GLN A 110 7.86 21.87 11.74
N MET A 111 6.56 21.56 11.83
CA MET A 111 5.71 22.03 12.91
C MET A 111 6.19 21.49 14.28
N LEU A 112 6.51 20.20 14.37
CA LEU A 112 7.07 19.62 15.59
C LEU A 112 8.42 20.24 15.94
N THR A 113 9.31 20.46 14.97
CA THR A 113 10.59 21.13 15.19
C THR A 113 10.41 22.53 15.79
N VAL A 114 9.44 23.31 15.31
CA VAL A 114 9.13 24.64 15.87
C VAL A 114 8.66 24.52 17.33
N LEU A 115 7.81 23.54 17.64
CA LEU A 115 7.30 23.33 19.00
C LEU A 115 8.37 22.79 19.98
N LEU A 116 9.36 22.05 19.50
CA LEU A 116 10.49 21.56 20.32
C LEU A 116 11.62 22.58 20.48
N ALA A 117 11.73 23.54 19.56
CA ALA A 117 12.72 24.62 19.66
C ALA A 117 12.27 25.75 20.60
N ALA A 118 11.00 25.77 20.98
CA ALA A 118 10.41 26.66 21.98
C ALA A 118 10.50 26.05 23.39
#